data_AF-A0A142CLV5-F1
#
_entry.id   AF-A0A142CLV5-F1
#
_cell.length_a   1.000
_cell.length_b   1.000
_cell.length_c   1.000
_cell.angle_alpha   90.00
_cell.angle_beta   90.00
_cell.angle_gamma   90.00
#
_symmetry.space_group_name_H-M   'P 1'
#
loop_
_entity.id
_entity.type
_entity.pdbx_description
1 polymer ?
#
loop_
_entity_poly.entity_id
_entity_poly.type
_entity_poly.pdbx_seq_one_letter_code
_entity_poly.pdbx_strand_id
1 'polypeptide(L)'
;MPRIQTFVSNQVREEIENLVTERRQEGATENDATVSSVTSMLIELGLRVYRIQREKKESGFNQMEYNKLMLDNISRVRFMCSEIMNMSMLNQESVASGYFTIEKIKPAMEKFVNEQVGIFFMTMRRQTDSSYLYIMAPCEFCCTRCFHVFFLNAVQLQFCFSLPSV
;
A
#
# COMPACT_ATOMS: atom_id res chain seq x y z
N MET A 1 -12.63 -25.99 36.90
CA MET A 1 -11.82 -25.27 35.89
C MET A 1 -11.33 -23.96 36.50
N PRO A 2 -10.11 -23.50 36.17
CA PRO A 2 -9.62 -22.19 36.63
C PRO A 2 -10.52 -21.08 36.08
N ARG A 3 -10.86 -20.10 36.92
CA ARG A 3 -11.67 -18.94 36.53
C ARG A 3 -10.77 -17.76 36.26
N ILE A 4 -10.86 -17.19 35.07
CA ILE A 4 -10.13 -15.98 34.66
C ILE A 4 -11.13 -14.82 34.65
N GLN A 5 -10.76 -13.71 35.30
CA GLN A 5 -11.50 -12.45 35.23
C GLN A 5 -10.66 -11.45 34.46
N THR A 6 -11.17 -10.93 33.34
CA THR A 6 -10.48 -9.93 32.53
C THR A 6 -11.33 -8.67 32.42
N PHE A 7 -10.66 -7.52 32.50
CA PHE A 7 -11.29 -6.22 32.26
C PHE A 7 -10.98 -5.82 30.83
N VAL A 8 -12.02 -5.72 30.00
CA VAL A 8 -11.93 -5.41 28.57
C VAL A 8 -12.63 -4.09 28.27
N SER A 9 -12.29 -3.48 27.13
CA SER A 9 -13.00 -2.28 26.65
C SER A 9 -14.43 -2.61 26.24
N ASN A 10 -15.29 -1.59 26.21
CA ASN A 10 -16.69 -1.76 25.79
C ASN A 10 -16.83 -2.34 24.38
N GLN A 11 -15.94 -1.98 23.46
CA GLN A 11 -15.92 -2.51 22.10
C GLN A 11 -15.72 -4.03 22.09
N VAL A 12 -14.73 -4.53 22.83
CA VAL A 12 -14.43 -5.98 22.89
C VAL A 12 -15.58 -6.74 23.54
N ARG A 13 -16.23 -6.16 24.56
CA ARG A 13 -17.41 -6.76 25.19
C ARG A 13 -18.56 -6.93 24.18
N GLU A 14 -18.84 -5.88 23.41
CA GLU A 14 -19.91 -5.90 22.40
C GLU A 14 -19.62 -6.89 21.28
N GLU A 15 -18.38 -6.98 20.80
CA GLU A 15 -17.97 -7.98 19.81
C GLU A 15 -18.16 -9.42 20.32
N ILE A 16 -17.84 -9.70 21.58
CA ILE A 16 -18.06 -11.03 22.19
C ILE A 16 -19.56 -11.33 22.31
N GLU A 17 -20.37 -10.34 22.71
CA GLU A 17 -21.83 -10.50 22.80
C GLU A 17 -22.45 -10.78 21.42
N ASN A 18 -22.00 -10.07 20.38
CA ASN A 18 -22.43 -10.32 18.99
C ASN A 18 -22.09 -11.75 18.57
N LEU A 19 -20.86 -12.23 18.83
CA LEU A 19 -20.48 -13.61 18.53
C LEU A 19 -21.32 -14.64 19.28
N VAL A 20 -21.68 -14.37 20.54
CA VAL A 20 -22.60 -15.23 21.30
C VAL A 20 -23.98 -15.27 20.65
N THR A 21 -24.49 -14.13 20.17
CA THR A 21 -25.78 -14.09 19.46
C THR A 21 -25.73 -14.81 18.12
N GLU A 22 -24.65 -14.71 17.36
CA GLU A 22 -24.45 -15.44 16.10
C GLU A 22 -24.46 -16.95 16.33
N ARG A 23 -23.75 -17.45 17.34
CA ARG A 23 -23.75 -18.89 17.67
C ARG A 23 -25.13 -19.41 18.05
N ARG A 24 -25.96 -18.58 18.70
CA ARG A 24 -27.34 -18.93 19.02
C ARG A 24 -28.21 -18.98 17.77
N GLN A 25 -27.99 -18.05 16.82
CA GLN A 25 -28.68 -18.06 15.53
C GLN A 25 -28.31 -19.28 14.67
N GLU A 26 -27.08 -19.77 14.80
CA GLU A 26 -26.60 -21.01 14.15
C GLU A 26 -27.19 -22.30 14.77
N GLY A 27 -28.07 -22.17 15.78
CA GLY A 27 -28.75 -23.30 16.42
C GLY A 27 -27.98 -23.94 17.58
N ALA A 28 -26.93 -23.29 18.10
CA ALA A 28 -26.26 -23.76 19.30
C ALA A 28 -27.17 -23.58 20.53
N THR A 29 -27.17 -24.57 21.43
CA THR A 29 -27.90 -24.55 22.69
C THR A 29 -27.46 -23.36 23.56
N GLU A 30 -28.41 -22.68 24.20
CA GLU A 30 -28.19 -21.50 25.08
C GLU A 30 -27.14 -21.75 26.17
N ASN A 31 -26.99 -23.00 26.60
CA ASN A 31 -26.03 -23.43 27.62
C ASN A 31 -24.59 -23.52 27.10
N ASP A 32 -24.41 -23.75 25.79
CA ASP A 32 -23.10 -23.88 25.15
C ASP A 32 -22.60 -22.53 24.60
N ALA A 33 -23.52 -21.65 24.19
CA ALA A 33 -23.23 -20.29 23.72
C ALA A 33 -23.36 -19.27 24.86
N THR A 34 -22.35 -19.25 25.74
CA THR A 34 -22.20 -18.26 26.82
C THR A 34 -20.99 -17.37 26.55
N VAL A 35 -21.00 -16.16 27.14
CA VAL A 35 -19.85 -15.23 27.05
C VAL A 35 -18.55 -15.91 27.51
N SER A 36 -18.60 -16.73 28.56
CA SER A 36 -17.45 -17.44 29.11
C SER A 36 -16.92 -18.54 28.19
N SER A 37 -17.78 -19.28 27.47
CA SER A 37 -17.36 -20.32 26.54
C SER A 37 -16.73 -19.72 25.28
N VAL A 38 -17.34 -18.67 24.72
CA VAL A 38 -16.79 -17.93 23.58
C VAL A 38 -15.47 -17.25 23.94
N THR A 39 -15.37 -16.62 25.11
CA THR A 39 -14.13 -15.99 25.56
C THR A 39 -13.00 -17.02 25.76
N SER A 40 -13.31 -18.20 26.33
CA SER A 40 -12.31 -19.27 26.47
C SER A 40 -11.78 -19.73 25.12
N MET A 41 -12.66 -19.91 24.13
CA MET A 41 -12.28 -20.25 22.76
C MET A 41 -11.38 -19.16 22.13
N LEU A 42 -11.73 -17.89 22.28
CA LEU A 42 -10.95 -16.77 21.74
C LEU A 42 -9.55 -16.70 22.35
N ILE A 43 -9.41 -16.97 23.66
CA ILE A 43 -8.11 -17.01 24.33
C ILE A 43 -7.24 -18.15 23.79
N GLU A 44 -7.80 -19.35 23.58
CA GLU A 44 -7.05 -20.46 23.00
C GLU A 44 -6.58 -20.16 21.57
N LEU A 45 -7.47 -19.62 20.74
CA LEU A 45 -7.14 -19.20 19.38
C LEU A 45 -6.05 -18.12 19.40
N GLY A 46 -6.21 -17.11 20.25
CA GLY A 46 -5.26 -16.02 20.43
C GLY A 46 -3.88 -16.51 20.86
N LEU A 47 -3.80 -17.48 21.76
CA LEU A 47 -2.53 -18.09 22.18
C LEU A 47 -1.85 -18.84 21.03
N ARG A 48 -2.59 -19.55 20.18
CA ARG A 48 -2.04 -20.23 19.00
C ARG A 48 -1.45 -19.21 18.02
N VAL A 49 -2.21 -18.16 17.70
CA VAL A 49 -1.76 -17.09 16.79
C VAL A 49 -0.56 -16.35 17.36
N TYR A 50 -0.56 -16.03 18.65
CA TYR A 50 0.56 -15.37 19.32
C TYR A 50 1.86 -16.17 19.22
N ARG A 51 1.80 -17.50 19.41
CA ARG A 51 2.98 -18.38 19.25
C ARG A 51 3.51 -18.34 17.81
N ILE A 52 2.63 -18.48 16.83
CA ILE A 52 3.01 -18.45 15.40
C ILE A 52 3.64 -17.10 15.03
N GLN A 53 3.05 -15.98 15.47
CA GLN A 53 3.62 -14.65 15.21
C GLN A 53 4.97 -14.44 15.90
N ARG A 54 5.16 -15.02 17.09
CA ARG A 54 6.43 -14.96 17.82
C ARG A 54 7.53 -15.76 17.13
N GLU A 55 7.23 -16.95 16.63
CA GLU A 55 8.17 -17.77 15.86
C GLU A 55 8.58 -17.10 14.54
N LYS A 56 7.67 -16.32 13.92
CA LYS A 56 7.96 -15.55 12.70
C LYS A 56 8.64 -14.20 12.93
N LYS A 57 8.81 -13.76 14.18
CA LYS A 57 9.27 -12.39 14.53
C LYS A 57 10.77 -12.17 14.44
N GLU A 58 11.53 -13.02 13.74
CA GLU A 58 12.96 -12.76 13.48
C GLU A 58 13.21 -11.60 12.51
N SER A 59 12.18 -11.15 11.77
CA SER A 59 12.25 -9.94 10.94
C SER A 59 11.20 -8.93 11.40
N GLY A 60 11.59 -8.00 12.27
CA GLY A 60 10.79 -6.79 12.50
C GLY A 60 10.72 -5.98 11.20
N PHE A 61 9.56 -5.40 10.91
CA PHE A 61 9.43 -4.56 9.71
C PHE A 61 10.33 -3.33 9.83
N ASN A 62 11.43 -3.34 9.08
CA ASN A 62 12.36 -2.23 9.03
C ASN A 62 11.92 -1.24 7.96
N GLN A 63 11.27 -0.15 8.38
CA GLN A 63 10.79 0.89 7.48
C GLN A 63 11.91 1.45 6.58
N MET A 64 13.14 1.58 7.10
CA MET A 64 14.26 2.14 6.33
C MET A 64 14.74 1.18 5.23
N GLU A 65 14.81 -0.11 5.54
CA GLU A 65 15.18 -1.14 4.57
C GLU A 65 14.09 -1.34 3.51
N TYR A 66 12.82 -1.32 3.92
CA TYR A 66 11.69 -1.32 3.00
C TYR A 66 11.73 -0.11 2.05
N ASN A 67 11.90 1.10 2.59
CA ASN A 67 11.98 2.31 1.77
C ASN A 67 13.16 2.26 0.79
N LYS A 68 14.32 1.75 1.23
CA LYS A 68 15.50 1.56 0.38
C LYS A 68 15.23 0.57 -0.76
N LEU A 69 14.65 -0.58 -0.44
CA LEU A 69 14.33 -1.63 -1.42
C LEU A 69 13.30 -1.12 -2.45
N MET A 70 12.27 -0.42 -1.98
CA MET A 70 11.25 0.15 -2.86
C MET A 70 11.83 1.22 -3.79
N LEU A 71 12.68 2.11 -3.28
CA LEU A 71 13.33 3.14 -4.08
C LEU A 71 14.24 2.52 -5.16
N ASP A 72 15.03 1.50 -4.80
CA ASP A 72 15.91 0.79 -5.73
C ASP A 72 15.09 0.08 -6.83
N ASN A 73 14.04 -0.64 -6.45
CA ASN A 73 13.18 -1.33 -7.41
C ASN A 73 12.47 -0.37 -8.37
N ILE A 74 11.93 0.75 -7.87
CA ILE A 74 11.26 1.76 -8.71
C ILE A 74 12.27 2.43 -9.65
N SER A 75 13.48 2.74 -9.17
CA SER A 75 14.55 3.31 -10.00
C SER A 75 14.95 2.36 -11.13
N ARG A 76 15.11 1.06 -10.84
CA ARG A 76 15.41 0.03 -11.84
C ARG A 76 14.31 -0.10 -12.88
N VAL A 77 13.04 -0.13 -12.45
CA VAL A 77 11.89 -0.18 -13.37
C VAL A 77 11.85 1.05 -14.27
N ARG A 78 12.08 2.27 -13.72
CA ARG A 78 12.16 3.49 -14.54
C ARG A 78 13.24 3.39 -15.61
N PHE A 79 14.43 2.89 -15.25
CA PHE A 79 15.52 2.71 -16.19
C PHE A 79 15.16 1.69 -17.29
N MET A 80 14.65 0.53 -16.90
CA MET A 80 14.18 -0.51 -17.83
C MET A 80 13.11 0.01 -18.80
N CYS A 81 12.07 0.68 -18.30
CA CYS A 81 11.01 1.23 -19.14
C CYS A 81 11.51 2.33 -20.09
N SER A 82 12.52 3.10 -19.67
CA SER A 82 13.14 4.12 -20.55
C SER A 82 13.86 3.45 -21.73
N GLU A 83 14.62 2.38 -21.47
CA GLU A 83 15.31 1.63 -22.53
C GLU A 83 14.34 0.86 -23.44
N ILE A 84 13.31 0.22 -22.86
CA ILE A 84 12.25 -0.44 -23.64
C ILE A 84 11.52 0.57 -24.52
N MET A 85 11.22 1.75 -24.01
CA MET A 85 10.62 2.82 -24.79
C MET A 85 11.56 3.22 -25.94
N ASN A 86 12.84 3.45 -25.68
CA ASN A 86 13.83 3.78 -26.73
C ASN A 86 13.86 2.72 -27.83
N MET A 87 13.87 1.43 -27.47
CA MET A 87 13.82 0.32 -28.44
C MET A 87 12.48 0.28 -29.19
N SER A 88 11.37 0.49 -28.49
CA SER A 88 10.03 0.47 -29.07
C SER A 88 9.80 1.60 -30.06
N MET A 89 10.45 2.75 -29.89
CA MET A 89 10.39 3.87 -30.85
C MET A 89 11.05 3.52 -32.19
N LEU A 90 12.06 2.65 -32.18
CA LEU A 90 12.81 2.23 -33.37
C LEU A 90 12.12 1.10 -34.15
N ASN A 91 11.00 0.58 -33.66
CA ASN A 91 10.27 -0.47 -34.36
C ASN A 91 9.70 0.06 -35.69
N GLN A 92 9.62 -0.78 -36.72
CA GLN A 92 9.18 -0.35 -38.05
C GLN A 92 7.72 0.14 -38.02
N GLU A 93 6.88 -0.47 -37.19
CA GLU A 93 5.47 -0.08 -37.00
C GLU A 93 5.33 1.28 -36.28
N SER A 94 6.16 1.56 -35.28
CA SER A 94 6.14 2.84 -34.56
C SER A 94 6.66 3.98 -35.44
N VAL A 95 7.69 3.72 -36.25
CA VAL A 95 8.20 4.68 -37.24
C VAL A 95 7.18 4.92 -38.34
N ALA A 96 6.52 3.87 -38.85
CA ALA A 96 5.48 3.99 -39.88
C ALA A 96 4.26 4.78 -39.41
N SER A 97 3.91 4.68 -38.12
CA SER A 97 2.81 5.44 -37.54
C SER A 97 3.10 6.94 -37.40
N GLY A 98 4.37 7.35 -37.30
CA GLY A 98 4.77 8.77 -37.18
C GLY A 98 4.30 9.52 -35.93
N TYR A 99 3.45 8.90 -35.08
CA TYR A 99 2.96 9.49 -33.83
C TYR A 99 4.00 9.39 -32.70
N PHE A 100 4.87 8.38 -32.76
CA PHE A 100 5.81 8.05 -31.70
C PHE A 100 7.20 8.64 -31.96
N THR A 101 7.29 9.99 -32.01
CA THR A 101 8.58 10.69 -32.11
C THR A 101 9.10 11.07 -30.73
N ILE A 102 10.41 10.87 -30.52
CA ILE A 102 11.12 11.20 -29.27
C ILE A 102 10.88 12.66 -28.84
N GLU A 103 10.82 13.58 -29.79
CA GLU A 103 10.61 15.01 -29.58
C GLU A 103 9.24 15.35 -28.99
N LYS A 104 8.22 14.51 -29.20
CA LYS A 104 6.86 14.74 -28.68
C LYS A 104 6.62 13.99 -27.37
N ILE A 105 7.18 12.78 -27.25
CA ILE A 105 6.93 11.91 -26.09
C ILE A 105 7.69 12.39 -24.85
N LYS A 106 8.97 12.77 -24.98
CA LYS A 106 9.76 13.27 -23.85
C LYS A 106 9.10 14.46 -23.14
N PRO A 107 8.71 15.55 -23.83
CA PRO A 107 8.05 16.67 -23.15
C PRO A 107 6.65 16.34 -22.66
N ALA A 108 5.91 15.44 -23.33
CA ALA A 108 4.61 14.96 -22.83
C ALA A 108 4.75 14.20 -21.50
N MET A 109 5.77 13.35 -21.38
CA MET A 109 6.09 12.65 -20.12
C MET A 109 6.50 13.61 -19.01
N GLU A 110 7.38 14.58 -19.31
CA GLU A 110 7.79 15.59 -18.32
C GLU A 110 6.61 16.44 -17.84
N LYS A 111 5.72 16.84 -18.75
CA LYS A 111 4.49 17.54 -18.41
C LYS A 111 3.59 16.68 -17.50
N PHE A 112 3.37 15.42 -17.87
CA PHE A 112 2.59 14.49 -17.04
C PHE A 112 3.19 14.31 -15.64
N VAL A 113 4.50 14.11 -15.54
CA VAL A 113 5.19 13.97 -14.25
C VAL A 113 5.03 15.23 -13.41
N ASN A 114 5.21 16.42 -13.99
CA ASN A 114 5.07 17.68 -13.28
C ASN A 114 3.64 17.94 -12.80
N GLU A 115 2.63 17.56 -13.58
CA GLU A 115 1.23 17.63 -13.15
C GLU A 115 0.95 16.69 -11.97
N GLN A 116 1.41 15.43 -12.04
CA GLN A 116 1.22 14.46 -10.95
C GLN A 116 1.97 14.85 -9.67
N VAL A 117 3.22 15.30 -9.81
CA VAL A 117 4.02 15.77 -8.67
C VAL A 117 3.42 17.06 -8.10
N GLY A 118 2.93 17.96 -8.94
CA GLY A 118 2.33 19.23 -8.55
C GLY A 118 1.06 19.11 -7.68
N ILE A 119 0.33 17.99 -7.78
CA ILE A 119 -0.84 17.69 -6.93
C ILE A 119 -0.43 17.52 -5.46
N PHE A 120 0.69 16.85 -5.20
CA PHE A 120 1.14 16.55 -3.84
C PHE A 120 2.19 17.54 -3.33
N PHE A 121 3.03 18.00 -4.23
CA PHE A 121 4.10 18.95 -3.98
C PHE A 121 3.82 20.17 -4.85
N MET A 122 2.92 21.05 -4.37
CA MET A 122 2.75 22.37 -4.96
C MET A 122 4.13 22.99 -5.14
N THR A 123 4.49 23.28 -6.39
CA THR A 123 5.80 23.81 -6.74
C THR A 123 5.99 25.14 -6.03
N MET A 124 6.58 25.12 -4.84
CA MET A 124 7.17 26.32 -4.23
C MET A 124 8.16 26.83 -5.26
N ARG A 125 7.76 27.91 -5.93
CA ARG A 125 8.54 28.68 -6.88
C ARG A 125 9.91 28.91 -6.24
N ARG A 126 10.92 28.15 -6.65
CA ARG A 126 12.31 28.41 -6.29
C ARG A 126 12.71 29.64 -7.08
N GLN A 127 12.33 30.81 -6.55
CA GLN A 127 12.89 32.08 -6.94
C GLN A 127 14.38 31.96 -6.60
N THR A 128 15.19 31.95 -7.65
CA THR A 128 16.63 32.13 -7.55
C THR A 128 16.86 33.48 -6.90
N ASP A 129 17.10 33.50 -5.60
CA ASP A 129 17.92 34.53 -4.99
C ASP A 129 18.70 33.92 -3.84
N SER A 130 19.99 34.27 -3.87
CA SER A 130 21.00 33.90 -2.90
C SER A 130 20.56 34.26 -1.47
N SER A 131 21.08 33.51 -0.50
CA SER A 131 21.11 33.74 0.96
C SER A 131 19.98 33.17 1.85
N TYR A 132 20.44 32.57 2.98
CA TYR A 132 19.73 32.02 4.16
C TYR A 132 19.08 30.63 3.96
N LEU A 133 19.64 29.51 4.43
CA LEU A 133 20.02 29.05 5.78
C LEU A 133 18.85 28.91 6.77
N TYR A 134 18.58 27.65 7.16
CA TYR A 134 17.65 27.12 8.19
C TYR A 134 16.16 27.46 7.92
N ILE A 135 15.20 26.53 7.90
CA ILE A 135 14.82 25.57 8.95
C ILE A 135 14.08 24.40 8.25
N MET A 136 14.62 23.18 8.32
CA MET A 136 13.84 21.96 8.01
C MET A 136 13.69 21.18 9.32
N ALA A 137 12.60 21.48 10.04
CA ALA A 137 12.13 20.62 11.11
C ALA A 137 11.47 19.36 10.49
N PRO A 138 11.68 18.17 11.08
CA PRO A 138 11.19 16.92 10.54
C PRO A 138 9.69 16.78 10.80
N CYS A 139 8.86 16.87 9.76
CA CYS A 139 7.47 16.45 9.84
C CYS A 139 7.37 14.97 9.45
N GLU A 140 7.30 14.10 10.46
CA GLU A 140 7.13 12.64 10.37
C GLU A 140 5.78 12.17 9.78
N PHE A 141 4.94 13.07 9.27
CA PHE A 141 3.55 12.74 8.87
C PHE A 141 3.31 12.55 7.37
N CYS A 142 4.32 12.67 6.51
CA CYS A 142 4.11 12.69 5.05
C CYS A 142 4.17 11.30 4.36
N CYS A 143 4.51 10.22 5.08
CA CYS A 143 4.91 8.97 4.42
C CYS A 143 3.75 8.06 3.95
N THR A 144 2.56 8.13 4.55
CA THR A 144 1.51 7.12 4.27
C THR A 144 0.54 7.48 3.16
N ARG A 145 0.36 8.76 2.82
CA ARG A 145 -0.66 9.20 1.84
C ARG A 145 -0.15 9.31 0.41
N CYS A 146 1.17 9.44 0.20
CA CYS A 146 1.78 9.48 -1.14
C CYS A 146 1.90 8.09 -1.79
N PHE A 147 2.01 7.01 -1.02
CA PHE A 147 2.23 5.67 -1.58
C PHE A 147 1.00 5.08 -2.28
N HIS A 148 -0.21 5.42 -1.84
CA HIS A 148 -1.43 4.79 -2.35
C HIS A 148 -1.83 5.29 -3.76
N VAL A 149 -1.35 6.47 -4.17
CA VAL A 149 -1.67 7.07 -5.48
C VAL A 149 -0.70 6.61 -6.57
N PHE A 150 0.55 6.29 -6.21
CA PHE A 150 1.52 5.71 -7.15
C PHE A 150 1.17 4.28 -7.56
N PHE A 151 0.53 3.48 -6.68
CA PHE A 151 0.21 2.08 -6.97
C PHE A 151 -1.05 1.89 -7.84
N LEU A 152 -2.06 2.76 -7.71
CA LEU A 152 -3.30 2.63 -8.50
C LEU A 152 -3.09 2.95 -9.99
N ASN A 153 -2.23 3.91 -10.33
CA ASN A 153 -2.02 4.28 -11.74
C ASN A 153 -1.14 3.29 -12.52
N ALA A 154 -0.34 2.45 -11.86
CA ALA A 154 0.46 1.44 -12.54
C ALA A 154 -0.36 0.19 -12.95
N VAL A 155 -1.39 -0.17 -12.18
CA VAL A 155 -2.25 -1.34 -12.49
C VAL A 155 -3.22 -1.03 -13.64
N GLN A 156 -3.59 0.23 -13.81
CA GLN A 156 -4.56 0.63 -14.85
C GLN A 156 -4.00 0.58 -16.27
N LEU A 157 -2.67 0.58 -16.44
CA LEU A 157 -2.03 0.39 -17.75
C LEU A 157 -1.89 -1.09 -18.17
N GLN A 158 -2.00 -2.04 -17.25
CA GLN A 158 -1.88 -3.47 -17.58
C GLN A 158 -3.18 -4.07 -18.15
N PHE A 159 -4.34 -3.42 -17.94
CA PHE A 159 -5.65 -3.92 -18.38
C PHE A 159 -6.04 -3.52 -19.81
N CYS A 160 -5.28 -2.66 -20.49
CA CYS A 160 -5.55 -2.31 -21.90
C CYS A 160 -4.87 -3.25 -22.92
N PHE A 161 -4.14 -4.29 -22.48
CA PHE A 161 -3.43 -5.23 -23.35
C PHE A 161 -4.07 -6.63 -23.46
N SER A 162 -5.37 -6.77 -23.19
CA SER A 162 -6.13 -7.95 -23.63
C SER A 162 -7.05 -7.59 -24.79
N LEU A 163 -6.74 -8.15 -25.96
CA LEU A 163 -7.57 -8.17 -27.16
C LEU A 163 -9.04 -8.53 -26.87
N PRO A 164 -9.94 -8.17 -27.78
CA PRO A 164 -10.49 -9.24 -28.60
C PRO A 164 -10.37 -8.96 -30.10
N SER A 165 -9.91 -9.99 -30.78
CA SER A 165 -10.08 -10.29 -32.20
C SER A 165 -11.54 -10.19 -32.65
N VAL A 166 -11.80 -9.40 -33.71
CA VAL A 166 -12.64 -9.72 -34.88
C VAL A 166 -12.10 -8.94 -36.07
#